data_AF-A0A6P0X572-F1
#
_entry.id   AF-A0A6P0X572-F1
#
_cell.length_a   1.000
_cell.length_b   1.000
_cell.length_c   1.000
_cell.angle_alpha   90.00
_cell.angle_beta   90.00
_cell.angle_gamma   90.00
#
_symmetry.space_group_name_H-M   'P 1'
#
loop_
_entity.id
_entity.type
_entity.pdbx_description
1 polymer ?
#
loop_
_entity_poly.entity_id
_entity_poly.type
_entity_poly.pdbx_seq_one_letter_code
_entity_poly.pdbx_strand_id
1 'polypeptide(L)'
;MKTTLDIQDEVLILCQQKAQERGISLDEIINESIRWALKTQGIMLDQDIALQHFEYDLPTSGAGGVQPGVNLDRTSDLIDLMEGHL
;
A
#
# COMPACT_ATOMS: atom_id res chain seq x y z
N MET A 1 18.06 3.39 -5.86
CA MET A 1 19.35 2.72 -5.56
C MET A 1 19.88 2.13 -6.86
N LYS A 2 21.20 2.14 -7.11
CA LYS A 2 21.77 1.45 -8.27
C LYS A 2 22.31 0.10 -7.82
N THR A 3 21.84 -0.96 -8.46
CA THR A 3 22.24 -2.33 -8.18
C THR A 3 22.71 -2.98 -9.47
N THR A 4 23.81 -3.72 -9.43
CA THR A 4 24.28 -4.53 -10.55
C THR A 4 23.64 -5.90 -10.46
N LEU A 5 23.02 -6.35 -11.56
CA LEU A 5 22.31 -7.62 -11.68
C LEU A 5 22.97 -8.43 -12.79
N ASP A 6 23.07 -9.74 -12.61
CA ASP A 6 23.46 -10.66 -13.67
C ASP A 6 22.20 -11.18 -14.38
N ILE A 7 22.14 -11.04 -15.70
CA ILE A 7 20.97 -11.36 -16.52
C ILE A 7 21.47 -12.15 -17.74
N GLN A 8 20.81 -13.28 -18.02
CA GLN A 8 21.11 -14.07 -19.22
C GLN A 8 20.84 -13.25 -20.49
N ASP A 9 21.74 -13.34 -21.47
CA ASP A 9 21.66 -12.57 -22.72
C ASP A 9 20.33 -12.73 -23.45
N GLU A 10 19.78 -13.96 -23.49
CA GLU A 10 18.49 -14.24 -24.13
C GLU A 10 17.35 -13.43 -23.51
N VAL A 11 17.35 -13.29 -22.18
CA VAL A 11 16.36 -12.50 -21.44
C VAL A 11 16.57 -11.01 -21.72
N LEU A 12 17.82 -10.55 -21.76
CA LEU A 12 18.15 -9.17 -22.06
C LEU A 12 17.66 -8.74 -23.45
N ILE A 13 17.85 -9.61 -24.46
CA ILE A 13 17.38 -9.37 -25.83
C ILE A 13 15.86 -9.21 -25.86
N LEU A 14 15.12 -10.11 -25.19
CA LEU A 14 13.66 -10.03 -25.12
C LEU A 14 13.17 -8.75 -24.43
N CYS A 15 13.85 -8.34 -23.34
CA CYS A 15 13.53 -7.09 -22.66
C CYS A 15 13.78 -5.86 -23.56
N GLN A 16 14.87 -5.85 -24.33
CA GLN A 16 15.17 -4.77 -25.27
C GLN A 16 14.13 -4.68 -26.39
N GLN A 17 13.73 -5.82 -26.96
CA GLN A 17 12.69 -5.87 -27.99
C GLN A 17 11.37 -5.30 -27.46
N LYS A 18 10.92 -5.75 -26.29
CA LYS A 18 9.71 -5.21 -25.66
C LYS A 18 9.81 -3.72 -25.33
N ALA A 19 10.99 -3.25 -24.94
CA ALA A 19 11.19 -1.84 -24.61
C ALA A 19 11.05 -0.98 -25.86
N GLN A 20 11.61 -1.44 -26.99
CA GLN A 20 11.48 -0.80 -28.28
C GLN A 20 10.03 -0.82 -28.79
N GLU A 21 9.32 -1.94 -28.67
CA GLU A 21 7.91 -2.07 -29.07
C GLU A 21 7.00 -1.09 -28.30
N ARG A 22 7.27 -0.90 -27.00
CA ARG A 22 6.49 -0.02 -26.11
C ARG A 22 6.96 1.43 -26.11
N GLY A 23 8.12 1.72 -26.73
CA GLY A 23 8.72 3.06 -26.74
C GLY A 23 9.18 3.54 -25.35
N ILE A 24 9.56 2.61 -24.47
CA ILE A 24 10.02 2.90 -23.09
C ILE A 24 11.46 2.44 -22.89
N SER A 25 12.05 2.83 -21.76
CA SER A 25 13.42 2.44 -21.44
C SER A 25 13.52 0.97 -20.97
N LEU A 26 14.69 0.38 -21.14
CA LEU A 26 14.98 -0.97 -20.64
C LEU A 26 14.85 -1.05 -19.11
N ASP A 27 15.29 -0.01 -18.40
CA ASP A 27 15.20 0.09 -16.94
C ASP A 27 13.72 0.06 -16.48
N GLU A 28 12.84 0.73 -17.22
CA GLU A 28 11.42 0.77 -16.91
C GLU A 28 10.76 -0.59 -17.10
N ILE A 29 11.11 -1.33 -18.17
CA ILE A 29 10.66 -2.71 -18.34
C ILE A 29 11.13 -3.63 -17.21
N ILE A 30 12.40 -3.51 -16.83
CA ILE A 30 12.96 -4.35 -15.76
C ILE A 30 12.23 -4.07 -14.44
N ASN A 31 12.03 -2.79 -14.10
CA ASN A 31 11.31 -2.40 -12.89
C ASN A 31 9.84 -2.85 -12.92
N GLU A 32 9.13 -2.68 -14.04
CA GLU A 32 7.74 -3.16 -14.21
C GLU A 32 7.66 -4.68 -14.00
N SER A 33 8.58 -5.42 -14.61
CA SER A 33 8.62 -6.88 -14.53
C SER A 33 8.91 -7.38 -13.11
N ILE A 34 9.84 -6.74 -12.40
CA ILE A 34 10.14 -7.06 -11.01
C ILE A 34 8.94 -6.77 -10.11
N ARG A 35 8.29 -5.61 -10.27
CA ARG A 35 7.08 -5.28 -9.49
C ARG A 35 5.96 -6.27 -9.73
N TRP A 36 5.73 -6.64 -10.99
CA TRP A 36 4.72 -7.62 -11.35
C TRP A 36 5.01 -8.99 -10.72
N ALA A 37 6.26 -9.46 -10.80
CA ALA A 37 6.65 -10.74 -10.22
C ALA A 37 6.47 -10.77 -8.68
N LEU A 38 6.88 -9.71 -7.99
CA LEU A 38 6.70 -9.58 -6.53
C LEU A 38 5.21 -9.57 -6.15
N LYS A 39 4.40 -8.81 -6.89
CA LYS A 39 2.94 -8.74 -6.67
C LYS A 39 2.26 -10.09 -6.86
N THR A 40 2.65 -10.86 -7.89
CA THR A 40 2.13 -12.21 -8.12
C THR A 40 2.49 -13.17 -6.98
N GLN A 41 3.61 -12.95 -6.29
CA GLN A 41 4.02 -13.72 -5.11
C GLN A 41 3.38 -13.22 -3.80
N GLY A 42 2.49 -12.21 -3.85
CA GLY A 42 1.86 -11.62 -2.67
C GLY A 42 2.80 -10.73 -1.86
N ILE A 43 4.00 -10.43 -2.36
CA ILE A 43 4.92 -9.50 -1.73
C ILE A 43 4.47 -8.09 -2.13
N MET A 44 3.88 -7.37 -1.18
CA MET A 44 3.53 -5.97 -1.38
C MET A 44 4.73 -5.09 -1.05
N LEU A 45 5.05 -4.16 -1.95
CA LEU A 45 5.96 -3.06 -1.64
C LEU A 45 5.23 -2.05 -0.75
N ASP A 46 5.95 -1.34 0.13
CA ASP A 46 5.36 -0.35 1.05
C ASP A 46 4.47 0.69 0.34
N GLN A 47 4.79 1.02 -0.92
CA GLN A 47 3.99 1.92 -1.75
C GLN A 47 2.62 1.35 -2.14
N ASP A 48 2.50 0.02 -2.26
CA ASP A 48 1.24 -0.67 -2.52
C ASP A 48 0.43 -0.88 -1.22
N ILE A 49 1.10 -0.99 -0.07
CA ILE A 49 0.47 -1.06 1.26
C ILE A 49 -0.25 0.25 1.59
N ALA A 50 0.31 1.40 1.22
CA ALA A 50 -0.34 2.70 1.40
C ALA A 50 -1.64 2.85 0.58
N LEU A 51 -1.86 2.03 -0.45
CA LEU A 51 -3.07 2.02 -1.27
C LEU A 51 -4.11 0.98 -0.83
N GLN A 52 -3.75 0.05 0.06
CA GLN A 52 -4.75 -0.71 0.79
C GLN A 52 -5.43 0.23 1.78
N HIS A 53 -6.58 0.77 1.37
CA HIS A 53 -7.58 1.31 2.27
C HIS A 53 -7.74 0.32 3.43
N PHE A 54 -7.26 0.68 4.62
CA PHE A 54 -7.71 0.03 5.84
C PHE A 54 -9.20 0.34 5.95
N GLU A 55 -10.05 -0.64 5.69
CA GLU A 55 -11.46 -0.58 6.10
C GLU A 55 -11.46 -0.65 7.63
N TYR A 56 -11.26 0.51 8.26
CA TYR A 56 -11.49 0.65 9.69
C TYR A 56 -12.99 0.81 9.88
N ASP A 57 -13.63 -0.22 10.42
CA ASP A 57 -15.05 -0.17 10.78
C ASP A 57 -15.18 0.69 12.04
N LEU A 58 -15.35 2.01 11.84
CA LEU A 58 -15.60 2.96 12.93
C LEU A 58 -16.95 2.59 13.53
N PRO A 59 -17.04 2.18 14.82
CA PRO A 59 -18.32 1.91 15.44
C PRO A 59 -19.12 3.21 15.47
N THR A 60 -20.15 3.31 14.65
CA THR A 60 -21.05 4.46 14.62
C THR A 60 -22.22 4.20 15.58
N SER A 61 -22.47 5.12 16.50
CA SER A 61 -23.71 5.13 17.29
C SER A 61 -24.86 5.50 16.36
N GLY A 62 -25.78 4.55 16.15
CA GLY A 62 -26.82 4.55 15.10
C GLY A 62 -27.93 5.61 15.18
N ALA A 63 -27.65 6.83 15.65
CA ALA A 63 -28.61 7.93 15.69
C ALA A 63 -27.95 9.32 15.52
N GLY A 64 -26.82 9.42 14.81
CA GLY A 64 -26.19 10.73 14.50
C GLY A 64 -25.77 11.53 15.74
N GLY A 65 -25.61 10.86 16.87
CA GLY A 65 -25.28 11.46 18.16
C GLY A 65 -24.11 10.74 18.82
N VAL A 66 -23.51 11.41 19.80
CA VAL A 66 -22.39 10.88 20.58
C VAL A 66 -22.80 9.59 21.28
N GLN A 67 -21.85 8.66 21.47
CA GLN A 67 -22.07 7.42 22.19
C GLN A 67 -22.66 7.70 23.59
N PRO A 68 -23.68 6.95 24.05
CA PRO A 68 -24.28 7.14 25.36
C PRO A 68 -23.22 7.09 26.46
N GLY A 69 -23.11 8.15 27.26
CA GLY A 69 -22.10 8.27 28.33
C GLY A 69 -20.90 9.16 28.00
N VAL A 70 -20.76 9.62 26.75
CA VAL A 70 -19.68 10.54 26.34
C VAL A 70 -20.18 11.97 26.34
N ASN A 71 -19.67 12.78 27.27
CA ASN A 71 -19.87 14.21 27.26
C ASN A 71 -18.70 14.91 26.56
N LEU A 72 -18.92 15.45 25.35
CA LEU A 72 -17.89 16.12 24.55
C LEU A 72 -17.37 17.43 25.17
N ASP A 73 -18.11 18.01 26.13
CA ASP A 73 -17.67 19.19 26.88
C ASP A 73 -16.66 18.83 27.98
N ARG A 74 -16.45 17.52 28.24
CA ARG A 74 -15.48 17.00 29.19
C ARG A 74 -14.43 16.16 28.47
N THR A 75 -13.30 16.79 28.18
CA THR A 75 -12.17 16.16 27.48
C THR A 75 -11.64 14.91 28.18
N SER A 76 -11.80 14.80 29.51
CA SER A 76 -11.47 13.59 30.29
C SER A 76 -12.27 12.37 29.85
N ASP A 77 -13.58 12.53 29.67
CA ASP A 77 -14.50 11.43 29.39
C ASP A 77 -14.26 10.86 27.97
N LEU A 78 -13.72 11.69 27.07
CA LEU A 78 -13.28 11.29 25.73
C LEU A 78 -11.96 10.51 25.76
N ILE A 79 -11.00 10.95 26.57
CA ILE A 79 -9.68 10.32 26.68
C ILE A 79 -9.81 8.93 27.31
N ASP A 80 -10.60 8.79 28.39
CA ASP A 80 -10.81 7.50 29.06
C ASP A 80 -11.41 6.45 28.09
N LEU A 81 -12.31 6.88 27.19
CA LEU A 81 -12.89 6.02 26.17
C LEU A 81 -11.89 5.65 25.05
N MET A 82 -11.04 6.60 24.64
CA MET A 82 -9.98 6.33 23.66
C MET A 82 -8.88 5.40 24.21
N GLU A 83 -8.63 5.45 25.51
CA GLU A 83 -7.62 4.61 26.18
C GLU A 83 -8.20 3.28 26.71
N GLY A 84 -9.52 3.06 26.61
CA GLY A 84 -10.16 1.78 26.93
C GLY A 84 -10.38 1.54 28.43
N HIS A 85 -10.47 2.60 29.22
CA HIS A 85 -10.77 2.53 30.65
C HIS A 85 -12.30 2.72 30.85
N LEU A 86 -12.95 1.71 31.44
CA LEU A 86 -14.39 1.69 31.78
C LEU A 86 -14.64 2.09 33.24
#